data_AF-Q9C4X6-F1
#
_entry.id   AF-Q9C4X6-F1
#
_cell.length_a   1.000
_cell.length_b   1.000
_cell.length_c   1.000
_cell.angle_alpha   90.00
_cell.angle_beta   90.00
_cell.angle_gamma   90.00
#
_symmetry.space_group_name_H-M   'P 1'
#
loop_
_entity.id
_entity.type
_entity.pdbx_description
1 polymer ?
#
loop_
_entity_poly.entity_id
_entity_poly.type
_entity_poly.pdbx_seq_one_letter_code
_entity_poly.pdbx_strand_id
1 'polypeptide(L)'
;MSSNFLLIMKSRIDWIIWILITIVIIVAVELIILLFTKSLTVTFESLGGVAAAAALISTIYYYSKQVEEMSKQVEEMSKQIEEMKNQNKLLKREVEEVSKRADIHFDDDLLFNYFSHSVRVFLKVKNKENVSVTNAMCFIYIQDMWKLKDYMESNIYVNGDDKKMWEPLVNANDRFREVEGEPLSWNVWLNNNFGIESMQFRYLTIIPALGTGLAELMDIYLCEGNDGAEKFYILRVFSEYGPEQKPKVIFKLPIGGDVEIKIRVKATGDRVKNTAKGEVIIKPTDEGNDYQINFNSHTYRIGEFFTSENNKQRAERVKC
;
A
#
# COMPACT_ATOMS: atom_id res chain seq x y z
N MET A 1 -24.67 -5.89 -14.88
CA MET A 1 -24.91 -7.22 -15.51
C MET A 1 -23.73 -8.12 -15.16
N SER A 2 -23.54 -8.39 -13.88
CA SER A 2 -24.07 -9.51 -13.08
C SER A 2 -23.33 -10.83 -13.35
N SER A 3 -22.28 -11.04 -12.56
CA SER A 3 -21.51 -12.29 -12.40
C SER A 3 -22.40 -13.55 -12.35
N ASN A 4 -23.63 -13.43 -11.83
CA ASN A 4 -24.64 -14.51 -11.82
C ASN A 4 -25.04 -15.02 -13.21
N PHE A 5 -25.04 -14.18 -14.25
CA PHE A 5 -25.40 -14.60 -15.61
C PHE A 5 -24.31 -15.48 -16.23
N LEU A 6 -23.04 -15.16 -15.99
CA LEU A 6 -21.88 -15.95 -16.44
C LEU A 6 -21.82 -17.31 -15.71
N LEU A 7 -22.13 -17.33 -14.41
CA LEU A 7 -22.22 -18.57 -13.63
C LEU A 7 -23.34 -19.50 -14.14
N ILE A 8 -24.52 -18.95 -14.44
CA ILE A 8 -25.65 -19.71 -14.98
C ILE A 8 -25.34 -20.24 -16.38
N MET A 9 -24.71 -19.45 -17.25
CA MET A 9 -24.30 -19.92 -18.58
C MET A 9 -23.25 -21.03 -18.52
N LYS A 10 -22.26 -20.91 -17.64
CA LYS A 10 -21.24 -21.96 -17.46
C LYS A 10 -21.86 -23.28 -17.00
N SER A 11 -22.76 -23.22 -16.03
CA SER A 11 -23.48 -24.41 -15.55
C SER A 11 -24.32 -25.09 -16.63
N ARG A 12 -24.96 -24.33 -17.52
CA ARG A 12 -25.73 -24.89 -18.65
C ARG A 12 -24.83 -25.51 -19.73
N ILE A 13 -23.67 -24.91 -20.00
CA ILE A 13 -22.69 -25.45 -20.94
C ILE A 13 -22.10 -26.76 -20.40
N ASP A 14 -21.73 -26.81 -19.12
CA ASP A 14 -21.22 -28.03 -18.49
C ASP A 14 -22.26 -29.16 -18.52
N TRP A 15 -23.55 -28.85 -18.32
CA TRP A 15 -24.65 -29.83 -18.42
C TRP A 15 -24.84 -30.37 -19.84
N ILE A 16 -24.78 -29.51 -20.87
CA ILE A 16 -24.89 -29.91 -22.28
C ILE A 16 -23.70 -30.80 -22.69
N ILE A 17 -22.48 -30.47 -22.23
CA ILE A 17 -21.28 -31.28 -22.49
C ILE A 17 -21.43 -32.67 -21.87
N TRP A 18 -21.92 -32.77 -20.64
CA TRP A 18 -22.17 -34.06 -19.99
C TRP A 18 -23.21 -34.92 -20.73
N ILE A 19 -24.29 -34.31 -21.24
CA ILE A 19 -25.29 -35.02 -22.05
C ILE A 19 -24.68 -35.54 -23.34
N LEU A 20 -23.91 -34.70 -24.05
CA LEU A 20 -23.28 -35.11 -25.31
C LEU A 20 -22.28 -36.26 -25.09
N ILE A 21 -21.47 -36.20 -24.03
CA ILE A 21 -20.56 -37.29 -23.65
C ILE A 21 -21.35 -38.57 -23.36
N THR A 22 -22.46 -38.47 -22.62
CA THR A 22 -23.30 -39.62 -22.28
C THR A 22 -23.92 -40.25 -23.53
N ILE A 23 -24.42 -39.43 -24.46
CA ILE A 23 -24.97 -39.90 -25.74
C ILE A 23 -23.89 -40.61 -26.57
N VAL A 24 -22.69 -40.04 -26.66
CA VAL A 24 -21.57 -40.65 -27.40
C VAL A 24 -21.18 -42.00 -26.78
N ILE A 25 -21.14 -42.11 -25.44
CA ILE A 25 -20.87 -43.37 -24.76
C ILE A 25 -21.97 -44.40 -25.04
N ILE A 26 -23.24 -44.02 -24.95
CA ILE A 26 -24.37 -44.93 -25.25
C ILE A 26 -24.30 -45.43 -26.70
N VAL A 27 -24.09 -44.53 -27.66
CA VAL A 27 -23.99 -44.88 -29.08
C VAL A 27 -22.78 -45.77 -29.33
N ALA A 28 -21.63 -45.50 -28.70
CA ALA A 28 -20.44 -46.34 -28.83
C ALA A 28 -20.68 -47.75 -28.26
N VAL A 29 -21.35 -47.87 -27.11
CA VAL A 29 -21.71 -49.16 -26.50
C VAL A 29 -22.69 -49.93 -27.38
N GLU A 30 -23.73 -49.28 -27.92
CA GLU A 30 -24.67 -49.91 -28.86
C GLU A 30 -23.98 -50.39 -30.14
N LEU A 31 -23.06 -49.59 -30.68
CA LEU A 31 -22.30 -49.95 -31.88
C LEU A 31 -21.40 -51.17 -31.62
N ILE A 32 -20.75 -51.22 -30.45
CA ILE A 32 -19.96 -52.37 -30.02
C ILE A 32 -20.84 -53.62 -29.90
N ILE A 33 -22.01 -53.53 -29.26
CA ILE A 33 -22.96 -54.65 -29.15
C ILE A 33 -23.42 -55.14 -30.53
N LEU A 34 -23.72 -54.22 -31.46
CA LEU A 34 -24.13 -54.54 -32.83
C LEU A 34 -23.01 -55.19 -33.65
N LEU A 35 -21.78 -54.71 -33.52
CA LEU A 35 -20.61 -55.31 -34.17
C LEU A 35 -20.31 -56.69 -33.58
N PHE A 36 -20.46 -56.86 -32.27
CA PHE A 36 -20.28 -58.15 -31.58
C PHE A 36 -21.31 -59.18 -32.05
N THR A 37 -22.59 -58.79 -32.10
CA THR A 37 -23.70 -59.67 -32.53
C THR A 37 -23.59 -60.07 -34.00
N LYS A 38 -23.16 -59.17 -34.89
CA LYS A 38 -22.88 -59.49 -36.31
C LYS A 38 -21.65 -60.39 -36.49
N SER A 39 -20.59 -60.15 -35.71
CA SER A 39 -19.40 -61.00 -35.73
C SER A 39 -19.71 -62.43 -35.23
N LEU A 40 -20.58 -62.54 -34.21
CA LEU A 40 -21.10 -63.79 -33.66
C LEU A 40 -21.85 -64.63 -34.70
N THR A 41 -22.74 -64.01 -35.49
CA THR A 41 -23.53 -64.74 -36.50
C THR A 41 -22.66 -65.30 -37.61
N VAL A 42 -21.68 -64.53 -38.10
CA VAL A 42 -20.79 -64.94 -39.20
C VAL A 42 -19.81 -66.05 -38.78
N THR A 43 -19.34 -66.04 -37.52
CA THR A 43 -18.46 -67.09 -37.00
C THR A 43 -19.21 -68.38 -36.66
N PHE A 44 -20.46 -68.31 -36.20
CA PHE A 44 -21.29 -69.49 -35.92
C PHE A 44 -21.66 -70.27 -37.18
N GLU A 45 -21.91 -69.58 -38.30
CA GLU A 45 -22.29 -70.22 -39.58
C GLU A 45 -21.12 -70.90 -40.31
N SER A 46 -19.86 -70.50 -40.04
CA SER A 46 -18.69 -70.92 -40.83
C SER A 46 -17.82 -72.02 -40.21
N LEU A 47 -17.89 -72.26 -38.89
CA LEU A 47 -16.90 -73.07 -38.16
C LEU A 47 -17.43 -74.38 -37.53
N GLY A 48 -18.73 -74.63 -37.55
CA GLY A 48 -19.33 -75.69 -36.72
C GLY A 48 -19.28 -75.28 -35.24
N GLY A 49 -20.40 -75.42 -34.54
CA GLY A 49 -20.71 -74.68 -33.30
C GLY A 49 -19.63 -74.68 -32.18
N VAL A 50 -18.76 -75.69 -32.12
CA VAL A 50 -17.69 -75.79 -31.11
C VAL A 50 -16.49 -74.88 -31.43
N ALA A 51 -16.04 -74.80 -32.70
CA ALA A 51 -14.90 -73.97 -33.08
C ALA A 51 -15.26 -72.47 -33.11
N ALA A 52 -16.50 -72.15 -33.48
CA ALA A 52 -17.04 -70.80 -33.38
C ALA A 52 -17.09 -70.31 -31.91
N ALA A 53 -17.53 -71.17 -30.98
CA ALA A 53 -17.57 -70.85 -29.56
C ALA A 53 -16.16 -70.60 -28.98
N ALA A 54 -15.16 -71.39 -29.38
CA ALA A 54 -13.78 -71.19 -28.93
C ALA A 54 -13.18 -69.86 -29.41
N ALA A 55 -13.41 -69.48 -30.67
CA ALA A 55 -12.98 -68.19 -31.21
C ALA A 55 -13.64 -67.02 -30.45
N LEU A 56 -14.94 -67.12 -30.17
CA LEU A 56 -15.67 -66.11 -29.42
C LEU A 56 -15.16 -65.94 -27.99
N ILE A 57 -14.88 -67.03 -27.27
CA ILE A 57 -14.31 -66.96 -25.91
C ILE A 57 -12.95 -66.24 -25.93
N SER A 58 -12.09 -66.53 -26.92
CA SER A 58 -10.79 -65.86 -27.07
C SER A 58 -10.94 -64.35 -27.34
N THR A 59 -11.87 -63.97 -28.22
CA THR A 59 -12.18 -62.57 -28.52
C THR A 59 -12.76 -61.83 -27.30
N ILE A 60 -13.70 -62.44 -26.57
CA ILE A 60 -14.26 -61.89 -25.33
C ILE A 60 -13.16 -61.68 -24.29
N TYR A 61 -12.27 -62.67 -24.12
CA TYR A 61 -11.14 -62.57 -23.19
C TYR A 61 -10.20 -61.42 -23.56
N TYR A 62 -9.87 -61.28 -24.85
CA TYR A 62 -9.03 -60.20 -25.36
C TYR A 62 -9.64 -58.82 -25.06
N TYR A 63 -10.92 -58.61 -25.37
CA TYR A 63 -11.59 -57.34 -25.08
C TYR A 63 -11.78 -57.09 -23.58
N SER A 64 -12.05 -58.13 -22.78
CA SER A 64 -12.14 -58.00 -21.32
C SER A 64 -10.83 -57.46 -20.72
N LYS A 65 -9.68 -57.93 -21.22
CA LYS A 65 -8.37 -57.44 -20.77
C LYS A 65 -8.15 -55.97 -21.16
N GLN A 66 -8.52 -55.59 -22.39
CA GLN A 66 -8.43 -54.19 -22.81
C GLN A 66 -9.31 -53.26 -21.96
N VAL A 67 -10.54 -53.69 -21.64
CA VAL A 67 -11.45 -52.93 -20.76
C VAL A 67 -10.87 -52.77 -19.37
N GLU A 68 -10.24 -53.80 -18.81
CA GLU A 68 -9.58 -53.72 -17.50
C GLU A 68 -8.41 -52.72 -17.51
N GLU A 69 -7.58 -52.74 -18.56
CA GLU A 69 -6.48 -51.78 -18.74
C GLU A 69 -6.99 -50.35 -18.90
N MET A 70 -8.04 -50.14 -19.70
CA MET A 70 -8.71 -48.84 -19.83
C MET A 70 -9.31 -48.36 -18.51
N SER A 71 -9.92 -49.25 -17.72
CA SER A 71 -10.48 -48.91 -16.41
C SER A 71 -9.41 -48.40 -15.46
N LYS A 72 -8.23 -49.04 -15.44
CA LYS A 72 -7.07 -48.60 -14.66
C LYS A 72 -6.57 -47.23 -15.09
N GLN A 73 -6.49 -46.98 -16.41
CA GLN A 73 -6.12 -45.67 -16.94
C GLN A 73 -7.13 -44.58 -16.56
N VAL A 74 -8.43 -44.88 -16.62
CA VAL A 74 -9.50 -43.93 -16.22
C VAL A 74 -9.44 -43.61 -14.73
N GLU A 75 -9.16 -44.60 -13.88
CA GLU A 75 -8.97 -44.39 -12.45
C GLU A 75 -7.77 -43.49 -12.15
N GLU A 76 -6.64 -43.74 -12.83
CA GLU A 76 -5.44 -42.91 -12.71
C GLU A 76 -5.67 -41.47 -13.21
N MET A 77 -6.31 -41.29 -14.36
CA MET A 77 -6.72 -39.97 -14.86
C MET A 77 -7.66 -39.25 -13.89
N SER A 78 -8.61 -39.98 -13.29
CA SER A 78 -9.54 -39.41 -12.31
C SER A 78 -8.81 -38.88 -11.08
N LYS A 79 -7.78 -39.61 -10.61
CA LYS A 79 -6.92 -39.16 -9.52
C LYS A 79 -6.13 -37.90 -9.91
N GLN A 80 -5.52 -37.87 -11.09
CA GLN A 80 -4.80 -36.69 -11.60
C GLN A 80 -5.71 -35.46 -11.72
N ILE A 81 -6.96 -35.64 -12.18
CA ILE A 81 -7.95 -34.55 -12.26
C ILE A 81 -8.23 -33.98 -10.87
N GLU A 82 -8.35 -34.81 -9.85
CA GLU A 82 -8.64 -34.35 -8.49
C GLU A 82 -7.44 -33.60 -7.87
N GLU A 83 -6.22 -34.05 -8.13
CA GLU A 83 -4.99 -33.34 -7.76
C GLU A 83 -4.92 -31.96 -8.44
N MET A 84 -5.18 -31.89 -9.75
CA MET A 84 -5.23 -30.62 -10.48
C MET A 84 -6.31 -29.67 -9.97
N LYS A 85 -7.48 -30.17 -9.56
CA LYS A 85 -8.53 -29.32 -8.94
C LYS A 85 -8.05 -28.73 -7.63
N ASN A 86 -7.36 -29.51 -6.79
CA ASN A 86 -6.82 -29.04 -5.52
C ASN A 86 -5.74 -27.97 -5.73
N GLN A 87 -4.82 -28.18 -6.67
CA GLN A 87 -3.83 -27.18 -7.06
C GLN A 87 -4.47 -25.88 -7.56
N ASN A 88 -5.46 -25.98 -8.44
CA ASN A 88 -6.20 -24.80 -8.93
C ASN A 88 -6.92 -24.04 -7.81
N LYS A 89 -7.45 -24.75 -6.81
CA LYS A 89 -8.10 -24.14 -5.64
C LYS A 89 -7.08 -23.38 -4.78
N LEU A 90 -5.88 -23.93 -4.61
CA LEU A 90 -4.79 -23.27 -3.88
C LEU A 90 -4.34 -22.01 -4.63
N LEU A 91 -4.05 -22.14 -5.93
CA LEU A 91 -3.61 -21.04 -6.78
C LEU A 91 -4.62 -19.88 -6.80
N LYS A 92 -5.93 -20.18 -6.85
CA LYS A 92 -6.97 -19.14 -6.76
C LYS A 92 -6.90 -18.35 -5.46
N ARG A 93 -6.64 -19.02 -4.33
CA ARG A 93 -6.48 -18.34 -3.03
C ARG A 93 -5.23 -17.46 -3.01
N GLU A 94 -4.11 -17.96 -3.53
CA GLU A 94 -2.87 -17.18 -3.63
C GLU A 94 -3.05 -15.93 -4.51
N VAL A 95 -3.73 -16.08 -5.66
CA VAL A 95 -4.06 -14.95 -6.54
C VAL A 95 -4.97 -13.95 -5.83
N GLU A 96 -5.99 -14.42 -5.12
CA GLU A 96 -6.87 -13.54 -4.33
C GLU A 96 -6.07 -12.78 -3.26
N GLU A 97 -5.18 -13.43 -2.53
CA GLU A 97 -4.34 -12.79 -1.52
C GLU A 97 -3.35 -11.77 -2.09
N VAL A 98 -2.70 -12.09 -3.22
CA VAL A 98 -1.79 -11.16 -3.90
C VAL A 98 -2.56 -9.99 -4.52
N SER A 99 -3.84 -10.19 -4.88
CA SER A 99 -4.69 -9.14 -5.42
C SER A 99 -5.18 -8.14 -4.36
N LYS A 100 -5.11 -8.49 -3.06
CA LYS A 100 -5.48 -7.58 -1.98
C LYS A 100 -4.55 -6.37 -1.99
N ARG A 101 -5.16 -5.19 -2.04
CA ARG A 101 -4.46 -3.91 -2.02
C ARG A 101 -4.90 -3.12 -0.80
N ALA A 102 -3.96 -2.41 -0.19
CA ALA A 102 -4.21 -1.56 0.95
C ALA A 102 -4.95 -0.29 0.53
N ASP A 103 -5.82 0.20 1.41
CA ASP A 103 -6.43 1.51 1.33
C ASP A 103 -5.89 2.37 2.48
N ILE A 104 -5.06 3.35 2.14
CA ILE A 104 -4.43 4.24 3.10
C ILE A 104 -5.00 5.64 3.01
N HIS A 105 -5.13 6.30 4.15
CA HIS A 105 -5.62 7.66 4.26
C HIS A 105 -4.90 8.37 5.41
N PHE A 106 -4.84 9.70 5.35
CA PHE A 106 -4.46 10.48 6.50
C PHE A 106 -5.61 10.49 7.51
N ASP A 107 -5.28 10.46 8.79
CA ASP A 107 -6.26 10.70 9.86
C ASP A 107 -6.78 12.15 9.79
N ASP A 108 -7.95 12.42 10.37
CA ASP A 108 -8.50 13.79 10.40
C ASP A 108 -7.72 14.71 11.33
N ASP A 109 -6.97 14.13 12.27
CA ASP A 109 -6.20 14.83 13.28
C ASP A 109 -4.69 14.79 13.02
N LEU A 110 -4.03 15.90 13.37
CA LEU A 110 -2.59 15.92 13.54
C LEU A 110 -2.23 15.35 14.92
N LEU A 111 -1.11 14.63 14.99
CA LEU A 111 -0.57 14.18 16.27
C LEU A 111 0.58 15.12 16.67
N PHE A 112 0.56 15.55 17.93
CA PHE A 112 1.57 16.44 18.48
C PHE A 112 2.39 15.71 19.55
N ASN A 113 3.71 15.87 19.51
CA ASN A 113 4.59 15.47 20.60
C ASN A 113 5.31 16.69 21.15
N TYR A 114 5.22 16.89 22.46
CA TYR A 114 5.74 18.07 23.13
C TYR A 114 7.13 17.78 23.68
N PHE A 115 8.11 18.55 23.22
CA PHE A 115 9.46 18.57 23.73
C PHE A 115 9.68 19.81 24.58
N SER A 116 10.82 19.88 25.27
CA SER A 116 11.17 21.03 26.11
C SER A 116 11.07 22.36 25.34
N HIS A 117 11.47 22.39 24.07
CA HIS A 117 11.61 23.64 23.29
C HIS A 117 10.80 23.67 21.99
N SER A 118 10.11 22.58 21.67
CA SER A 118 9.40 22.46 20.40
C SER A 118 8.20 21.54 20.51
N VAL A 119 7.31 21.68 19.54
CA VAL A 119 6.22 20.73 19.30
C VAL A 119 6.43 20.08 17.96
N ARG A 120 6.54 18.75 17.94
CA ARG A 120 6.61 17.98 16.70
C ARG A 120 5.23 17.67 16.19
N VAL A 121 5.03 17.94 14.92
CA VAL A 121 3.80 17.65 14.19
C VAL A 121 4.00 16.39 13.36
N PHE A 122 3.11 15.40 13.56
CA PHE A 122 3.07 14.16 12.79
C PHE A 122 1.80 14.08 11.96
N LEU A 123 1.96 13.54 10.75
CA LEU A 123 0.86 13.11 9.89
C LEU A 123 0.61 11.62 10.15
N LYS A 124 -0.59 11.29 10.60
CA LYS A 124 -0.98 9.92 10.87
C LYS A 124 -1.54 9.26 9.60
N VAL A 125 -0.88 8.23 9.10
CA VAL A 125 -1.32 7.47 7.92
C VAL A 125 -1.90 6.13 8.36
N LYS A 126 -3.21 5.98 8.22
CA LYS A 126 -3.97 4.79 8.62
C LYS A 126 -4.18 3.85 7.45
N ASN A 127 -3.98 2.55 7.68
CA ASN A 127 -4.32 1.49 6.75
C ASN A 127 -5.64 0.82 7.18
N LYS A 128 -6.65 0.82 6.31
CA LYS A 128 -7.97 0.21 6.59
C LYS A 128 -8.05 -1.27 6.27
N GLU A 129 -7.03 -1.81 5.61
CA GLU A 129 -7.08 -3.15 5.04
C GLU A 129 -6.19 -4.12 5.82
N ASN A 130 -6.57 -5.39 5.79
CA ASN A 130 -5.79 -6.47 6.41
C ASN A 130 -4.63 -6.94 5.52
N VAL A 131 -3.87 -6.00 4.98
CA VAL A 131 -2.65 -6.21 4.20
C VAL A 131 -1.68 -5.08 4.50
N SER A 132 -0.42 -5.40 4.83
CA SER A 132 0.59 -4.39 5.12
C SER A 132 1.03 -3.65 3.85
N VAL A 133 1.38 -2.38 4.01
CA VAL A 133 2.04 -1.59 2.96
C VAL A 133 3.55 -1.62 3.20
N THR A 134 4.31 -2.18 2.27
CA THR A 134 5.78 -2.13 2.28
C THR A 134 6.29 -0.95 1.47
N ASN A 135 7.54 -0.53 1.72
CA ASN A 135 8.17 0.61 1.05
C ASN A 135 7.28 1.85 1.06
N ALA A 136 6.59 2.08 2.18
CA ALA A 136 5.72 3.22 2.32
C ALA A 136 6.54 4.51 2.35
N MET A 137 6.17 5.47 1.52
CA MET A 137 6.78 6.79 1.42
C MET A 137 5.72 7.86 1.63
N CYS A 138 6.12 8.96 2.25
CA CYS A 138 5.31 10.17 2.34
C CYS A 138 6.07 11.30 1.63
N PHE A 139 5.37 12.05 0.79
CA PHE A 139 5.92 13.16 0.01
C PHE A 139 5.29 14.47 0.44
N ILE A 140 6.06 15.55 0.37
CA ILE A 140 5.60 16.92 0.56
C ILE A 140 5.71 17.75 -0.71
N TYR A 141 4.78 18.69 -0.82
CA TYR A 141 4.74 19.70 -1.85
C TYR A 141 4.47 21.04 -1.18
N ILE A 142 5.39 22.00 -1.22
CA ILE A 142 5.18 23.33 -0.65
C ILE A 142 4.86 24.28 -1.80
N GLN A 143 3.66 24.84 -1.78
CA GLN A 143 3.15 25.67 -2.87
C GLN A 143 3.62 27.12 -2.74
N ASP A 144 3.71 27.82 -3.87
CA ASP A 144 3.99 29.26 -3.93
C ASP A 144 5.25 29.69 -3.16
N MET A 145 6.30 28.85 -3.16
CA MET A 145 7.55 29.08 -2.43
C MET A 145 8.16 30.48 -2.68
N TRP A 146 8.00 31.03 -3.89
CA TRP A 146 8.47 32.36 -4.24
C TRP A 146 7.85 33.49 -3.39
N LYS A 147 6.62 33.32 -2.88
CA LYS A 147 5.95 34.25 -1.96
C LYS A 147 6.49 34.14 -0.53
N LEU A 148 7.11 33.01 -0.20
CA LEU A 148 7.56 32.69 1.15
C LEU A 148 9.02 33.10 1.40
N LYS A 149 9.71 33.64 0.38
CA LYS A 149 11.15 33.90 0.43
C LYS A 149 11.57 34.77 1.60
N ASP A 150 10.81 35.82 1.91
CA ASP A 150 11.14 36.75 3.00
C ASP A 150 10.89 36.15 4.40
N TYR A 151 10.21 35.00 4.43
CA TYR A 151 9.95 34.20 5.62
C TYR A 151 10.85 32.96 5.70
N MET A 152 11.73 32.73 4.73
CA MET A 152 12.64 31.57 4.74
C MET A 152 13.97 31.92 5.40
N GLU A 153 14.43 31.05 6.28
CA GLU A 153 15.73 31.20 6.95
C GLU A 153 16.76 30.22 6.41
N SER A 154 18.00 30.70 6.27
CA SER A 154 19.11 29.90 5.74
C SER A 154 20.10 29.49 6.81
N ASN A 155 20.19 30.24 7.91
CA ASN A 155 21.17 30.02 8.98
C ASN A 155 20.52 30.26 10.35
N ILE A 156 19.98 29.21 10.98
CA ILE A 156 19.55 29.29 12.38
C ILE A 156 20.58 28.62 13.26
N TYR A 157 21.15 29.38 14.19
CA TYR A 157 22.05 28.89 15.22
C TYR A 157 21.22 28.45 16.43
N VAL A 158 21.39 27.20 16.84
CA VAL A 158 20.69 26.68 18.01
C VAL A 158 21.54 26.98 19.24
N ASN A 159 20.99 27.71 20.20
CA ASN A 159 21.61 28.05 21.50
C ASN A 159 22.86 28.96 21.43
N GLY A 160 23.05 29.71 20.35
CA GLY A 160 24.22 30.59 20.19
C GLY A 160 25.57 29.86 20.14
N ASP A 161 25.54 28.54 19.89
CA ASP A 161 26.74 27.77 19.58
C ASP A 161 26.94 27.79 18.06
N ASP A 162 27.92 28.58 17.60
CA ASP A 162 28.29 28.75 16.19
C ASP A 162 28.64 27.40 15.50
N LYS A 163 28.77 26.30 16.27
CA LYS A 163 29.08 24.96 15.77
C LYS A 163 27.86 24.11 15.39
N LYS A 164 26.63 24.54 15.72
CA LYS A 164 25.39 23.80 15.41
C LYS A 164 24.39 24.69 14.66
N MET A 165 24.65 24.85 13.37
CA MET A 165 23.75 25.51 12.44
C MET A 165 22.81 24.49 11.79
N TRP A 166 21.52 24.83 11.70
CA TRP A 166 20.64 24.09 10.80
C TRP A 166 20.85 24.57 9.37
N GLU A 167 21.37 23.68 8.53
CA GLU A 167 21.53 23.90 7.09
C GLU A 167 20.35 23.28 6.33
N PRO A 168 19.37 24.08 5.87
CA PRO A 168 18.26 23.55 5.11
C PRO A 168 18.67 23.13 3.69
N LEU A 169 18.05 22.08 3.17
CA LEU A 169 18.27 21.61 1.80
C LEU A 169 17.73 22.58 0.73
N VAL A 170 16.75 23.41 1.10
CA VAL A 170 16.21 24.50 0.30
C VAL A 170 16.33 25.79 1.10
N ASN A 171 17.13 26.72 0.61
CA ASN A 171 17.41 27.99 1.29
C ASN A 171 16.78 29.18 0.54
N ALA A 172 16.80 30.37 1.16
CA ALA A 172 16.19 31.58 0.60
C ALA A 172 16.91 32.11 -0.67
N ASN A 173 18.13 31.64 -0.93
CA ASN A 173 18.92 32.00 -2.10
C ASN A 173 18.63 31.10 -3.32
N ASP A 174 18.02 29.92 -3.11
CA ASP A 174 17.56 29.02 -4.16
C ASP A 174 16.21 29.47 -4.74
N ARG A 175 16.20 30.68 -5.33
CA ARG A 175 15.01 31.47 -5.73
C ARG A 175 13.99 30.78 -6.65
N PHE A 176 14.25 29.55 -7.10
CA PHE A 176 13.43 28.81 -8.05
C PHE A 176 13.20 27.34 -7.69
N ARG A 177 13.68 26.86 -6.53
CA ARG A 177 13.49 25.46 -6.17
C ARG A 177 12.16 25.29 -5.43
N GLU A 178 11.16 24.81 -6.16
CA GLU A 178 9.94 24.30 -5.55
C GLU A 178 10.24 23.01 -4.78
N VAL A 179 9.60 22.85 -3.62
CA VAL A 179 9.56 21.56 -2.93
C VAL A 179 8.42 20.80 -3.58
N GLU A 180 8.72 19.98 -4.58
CA GLU A 180 7.72 19.21 -5.33
C GLU A 180 8.02 17.71 -5.27
N GLY A 181 7.19 16.96 -4.53
CA GLY A 181 7.35 15.50 -4.44
C GLY A 181 8.58 15.07 -3.67
N GLU A 182 9.03 15.88 -2.71
CA GLU A 182 10.19 15.62 -1.89
C GLU A 182 9.82 14.69 -0.72
N PRO A 183 10.64 13.68 -0.37
CA PRO A 183 10.30 12.71 0.67
C PRO A 183 10.35 13.30 2.09
N LEU A 184 9.41 12.86 2.93
CA LEU A 184 9.39 13.05 4.38
C LEU A 184 9.96 11.82 5.09
N SER A 185 10.44 12.04 6.31
CA SER A 185 10.84 10.99 7.23
C SER A 185 9.66 10.34 7.94
N TRP A 186 9.86 9.10 8.39
CA TRP A 186 8.93 8.36 9.25
C TRP A 186 9.52 8.19 10.64
N ASN A 187 8.65 8.14 11.65
CA ASN A 187 9.05 7.92 13.04
C ASN A 187 9.63 6.51 13.27
N VAL A 188 9.18 5.52 12.48
CA VAL A 188 9.75 4.18 12.38
C VAL A 188 10.12 3.99 10.93
N TRP A 189 11.40 3.71 10.66
CA TRP A 189 11.92 3.66 9.30
C TRP A 189 12.71 2.38 9.03
N LEU A 190 12.82 2.03 7.75
CA LEU A 190 13.66 0.93 7.27
C LEU A 190 15.08 1.47 7.00
N ASN A 191 16.07 0.90 7.67
CA ASN A 191 17.47 1.33 7.55
C ASN A 191 18.20 0.59 6.43
N ASN A 192 18.16 1.12 5.20
CA ASN A 192 18.76 0.42 4.08
C ASN A 192 19.73 1.26 3.24
N ASN A 193 19.77 2.60 3.37
CA ASN A 193 20.54 3.47 2.46
C ASN A 193 21.08 4.73 3.14
N PHE A 194 22.16 5.26 2.56
CA PHE A 194 22.80 6.53 2.96
C PHE A 194 22.76 7.53 1.81
N GLY A 195 22.63 8.82 2.15
CA GLY A 195 22.61 9.93 1.21
C GLY A 195 23.84 10.82 1.34
N ILE A 196 23.62 12.13 1.23
CA ILE A 196 24.67 13.15 1.30
C ILE A 196 25.40 13.03 2.65
N GLU A 197 26.73 13.21 2.64
CA GLU A 197 27.55 13.18 3.86
C GLU A 197 27.39 11.90 4.70
N SER A 198 27.07 10.78 4.06
CA SER A 198 26.80 9.50 4.73
C SER A 198 25.63 9.57 5.73
N MET A 199 24.71 10.53 5.56
CA MET A 199 23.51 10.65 6.36
C MET A 199 22.53 9.53 6.03
N GLN A 200 21.95 8.92 7.05
CA GLN A 200 21.04 7.81 6.88
C GLN A 200 19.65 8.31 6.46
N PHE A 201 19.08 7.67 5.44
CA PHE A 201 17.71 7.94 5.04
C PHE A 201 16.68 7.34 6.02
N ARG A 202 15.61 8.09 6.29
CA ARG A 202 14.48 7.72 7.14
C ARG A 202 13.12 7.79 6.41
N TYR A 203 13.10 7.79 5.08
CA TYR A 203 11.90 8.03 4.27
C TYR A 203 11.07 6.79 3.90
N LEU A 204 11.54 5.58 4.21
CA LEU A 204 10.82 4.32 3.96
C LEU A 204 10.33 3.72 5.27
N THR A 205 9.11 3.19 5.26
CA THR A 205 8.56 2.42 6.38
C THR A 205 7.70 1.24 5.92
N ILE A 206 7.20 0.47 6.89
CA ILE A 206 6.11 -0.49 6.72
C ILE A 206 4.91 0.05 7.49
N ILE A 207 3.75 0.17 6.82
CA ILE A 207 2.49 0.42 7.51
C ILE A 207 1.81 -0.93 7.73
N PRO A 208 1.66 -1.40 8.98
CA PRO A 208 1.08 -2.71 9.26
C PRO A 208 -0.35 -2.86 8.72
N ALA A 209 -0.79 -4.11 8.54
CA ALA A 209 -2.19 -4.42 8.30
C ALA A 209 -3.06 -3.86 9.44
N LEU A 210 -4.13 -3.15 9.10
CA LEU A 210 -4.99 -2.44 10.06
C LEU A 210 -4.23 -1.49 11.00
N GLY A 211 -3.03 -1.07 10.60
CA GLY A 211 -2.08 -0.33 11.41
C GLY A 211 -1.98 1.14 11.03
N THR A 212 -0.95 1.79 11.55
CA THR A 212 -0.71 3.21 11.36
C THR A 212 0.79 3.50 11.27
N GLY A 213 1.17 4.35 10.34
CA GLY A 213 2.51 4.96 10.27
C GLY A 213 2.42 6.45 10.62
N LEU A 214 3.49 7.00 11.19
CA LEU A 214 3.57 8.44 11.51
C LEU A 214 4.68 9.08 10.68
N ALA A 215 4.29 9.91 9.71
CA ALA A 215 5.25 10.72 8.97
C ALA A 215 5.56 11.98 9.78
N GLU A 216 6.85 12.29 9.93
CA GLU A 216 7.33 13.44 10.68
C GLU A 216 7.31 14.67 9.76
N LEU A 217 6.43 15.63 10.03
CA LEU A 217 6.25 16.80 9.16
C LEU A 217 7.22 17.94 9.51
N MET A 218 7.16 18.40 10.76
CA MET A 218 7.93 19.56 11.21
C MET A 218 8.02 19.64 12.73
N ASP A 219 9.02 20.38 13.21
CA ASP A 219 9.04 20.92 14.57
C ASP A 219 8.67 22.41 14.54
N ILE A 220 7.91 22.83 15.55
CA ILE A 220 7.50 24.21 15.77
C ILE A 220 8.18 24.73 17.04
N TYR A 221 8.83 25.88 16.94
CA TYR A 221 9.49 26.56 18.06
C TYR A 221 8.88 27.94 18.25
N LEU A 222 8.76 28.38 19.51
CA LEU A 222 8.49 29.76 19.86
C LEU A 222 9.81 30.43 20.26
N CYS A 223 10.16 31.51 19.56
CA CYS A 223 11.43 32.21 19.70
C CYS A 223 11.21 33.69 20.05
N GLU A 224 12.20 34.26 20.76
CA GLU A 224 12.28 35.68 21.10
C GLU A 224 13.57 36.24 20.47
N GLY A 225 13.48 37.39 19.82
CA GLY A 225 14.64 38.09 19.26
C GLY A 225 15.61 38.56 20.36
N ASN A 226 16.82 38.95 19.95
CA ASN A 226 17.91 39.33 20.87
C ASN A 226 17.54 40.40 21.90
N ASP A 227 16.66 41.34 21.53
CA ASP A 227 16.21 42.43 22.41
C ASP A 227 14.94 42.08 23.20
N GLY A 228 14.42 40.86 23.06
CA GLY A 228 13.18 40.37 23.70
C GLY A 228 11.89 41.04 23.20
N ALA A 229 12.00 42.02 22.30
CA ALA A 229 10.88 42.80 21.78
C ALA A 229 10.12 42.08 20.64
N GLU A 230 10.80 41.25 19.86
CA GLU A 230 10.20 40.50 18.74
C GLU A 230 9.93 39.05 19.16
N LYS A 231 8.72 38.57 18.92
CA LYS A 231 8.35 37.15 19.04
C LYS A 231 8.00 36.58 17.69
N PHE A 232 8.45 35.36 17.43
CA PHE A 232 8.21 34.67 16.17
C PHE A 232 8.18 33.16 16.36
N TYR A 233 7.56 32.47 15.41
CA TYR A 233 7.63 31.02 15.32
C TYR A 233 8.70 30.60 14.32
N ILE A 234 9.45 29.56 14.65
CA ILE A 234 10.26 28.83 13.67
C ILE A 234 9.54 27.54 13.31
N LEU A 235 9.29 27.33 12.03
CA LEU A 235 8.79 26.07 11.47
C LEU A 235 9.95 25.36 10.78
N ARG A 236 10.40 24.25 11.36
CA ARG A 236 11.47 23.43 10.81
C ARG A 236 10.85 22.22 10.11
N VAL A 237 10.63 22.33 8.79
CA VAL A 237 10.06 21.24 7.98
C VAL A 237 11.13 20.19 7.73
N PHE A 238 10.80 18.93 8.02
CA PHE A 238 11.77 17.85 7.93
C PHE A 238 12.01 17.38 6.51
N SER A 239 13.16 16.74 6.33
CA SER A 239 13.56 16.07 5.11
C SER A 239 13.47 14.55 5.29
N GLU A 240 13.90 13.84 4.25
CA GLU A 240 14.10 12.41 4.23
C GLU A 240 15.17 11.90 5.20
N TYR A 241 15.97 12.79 5.80
CA TYR A 241 17.02 12.45 6.78
C TYR A 241 16.52 12.45 8.23
N GLY A 242 15.27 12.84 8.46
CA GLY A 242 14.68 12.85 9.79
C GLY A 242 14.77 14.19 10.52
N PRO A 243 14.39 14.19 11.80
CA PRO A 243 14.27 15.39 12.62
C PRO A 243 15.61 15.92 13.14
N GLU A 244 16.65 15.09 13.13
CA GLU A 244 17.95 15.44 13.71
C GLU A 244 18.88 16.11 12.68
N GLN A 245 18.63 15.90 11.39
CA GLN A 245 19.58 16.19 10.32
C GLN A 245 18.91 16.99 9.19
N LYS A 246 19.68 17.89 8.57
CA LYS A 246 19.35 18.75 7.40
C LYS A 246 17.84 18.92 7.12
N PRO A 247 17.17 19.92 7.72
CA PRO A 247 15.75 20.17 7.43
C PRO A 247 15.54 20.46 5.94
N LYS A 248 14.32 20.22 5.43
CA LYS A 248 14.02 20.55 4.03
C LYS A 248 13.99 22.06 3.82
N VAL A 249 13.24 22.75 4.66
CA VAL A 249 13.11 24.22 4.68
C VAL A 249 12.84 24.67 6.10
N ILE A 250 13.22 25.92 6.40
CA ILE A 250 12.94 26.58 7.67
C ILE A 250 12.20 27.87 7.39
N PHE A 251 11.07 28.07 8.06
CA PHE A 251 10.32 29.33 8.01
C PHE A 251 10.43 30.07 9.35
N LYS A 252 10.65 31.39 9.29
CA LYS A 252 10.53 32.32 10.40
C LYS A 252 9.26 33.14 10.22
N LEU A 253 8.32 32.98 11.15
CA LEU A 253 7.00 33.60 11.11
C LEU A 253 6.87 34.63 12.24
N PRO A 254 7.00 35.94 11.97
CA PRO A 254 6.71 36.98 12.94
C PRO A 254 5.28 36.85 13.47
N ILE A 255 5.09 36.97 14.78
CA ILE A 255 3.76 37.01 15.37
C ILE A 255 3.05 38.27 14.86
N GLY A 256 1.90 38.08 14.20
CA GLY A 256 1.16 39.12 13.49
C GLY A 256 1.62 39.41 12.06
N GLY A 257 2.44 38.52 11.48
CA GLY A 257 2.66 38.48 10.02
C GLY A 257 1.41 38.04 9.25
N ASP A 258 1.45 38.19 7.92
CA ASP A 258 0.31 38.02 7.01
C ASP A 258 0.48 36.86 6.01
N VAL A 259 1.37 35.90 6.31
CA VAL A 259 1.76 34.85 5.37
C VAL A 259 0.96 33.55 5.52
N GLU A 260 0.57 32.98 4.38
CA GLU A 260 -0.06 31.66 4.28
C GLU A 260 0.90 30.65 3.63
N ILE A 261 1.13 29.53 4.31
CA ILE A 261 1.95 28.40 3.83
C ILE A 261 1.03 27.22 3.55
N LYS A 262 1.09 26.68 2.32
CA LYS A 262 0.33 25.48 1.92
C LYS A 262 1.27 24.32 1.64
N ILE A 263 1.11 23.25 2.42
CA ILE A 263 1.89 22.02 2.31
C ILE A 263 0.95 20.88 1.93
N ARG A 264 1.01 20.42 0.68
CA ARG A 264 0.31 19.19 0.29
C ARG A 264 1.16 17.98 0.62
N VAL A 265 0.49 16.94 1.09
CA VAL A 265 1.13 15.69 1.51
C VAL A 265 0.52 14.52 0.77
N LYS A 266 1.35 13.56 0.39
CA LYS A 266 0.93 12.34 -0.31
C LYS A 266 1.65 11.13 0.25
N ALA A 267 0.92 10.15 0.78
CA ALA A 267 1.49 8.87 1.18
C ALA A 267 1.11 7.76 0.20
N THR A 268 2.06 6.88 -0.09
CA THR A 268 1.93 5.75 -1.01
C THR A 268 2.88 4.63 -0.59
N GLY A 269 2.80 3.47 -1.25
CA GLY A 269 3.72 2.36 -1.08
C GLY A 269 3.31 1.19 -1.96
N ASP A 270 3.93 0.04 -1.73
CA ASP A 270 3.59 -1.17 -2.47
C ASP A 270 2.17 -1.63 -2.15
N ARG A 271 1.50 -2.18 -3.17
CA ARG A 271 0.14 -2.74 -3.07
C ARG A 271 -0.90 -1.75 -2.55
N VAL A 272 -0.68 -0.45 -2.68
CA VAL A 272 -1.69 0.57 -2.36
C VAL A 272 -2.66 0.72 -3.52
N LYS A 273 -3.98 0.71 -3.24
CA LYS A 273 -5.03 0.99 -4.21
C LYS A 273 -5.23 2.50 -4.38
N ASN A 274 -5.38 3.22 -3.28
CA ASN A 274 -5.57 4.66 -3.24
C ASN A 274 -4.47 5.31 -2.42
N THR A 275 -3.77 6.28 -2.99
CA THR A 275 -2.78 7.07 -2.25
C THR A 275 -3.47 8.01 -1.28
N ALA A 276 -2.98 8.09 -0.05
CA ALA A 276 -3.45 9.10 0.89
C ALA A 276 -3.01 10.48 0.42
N LYS A 277 -3.90 11.47 0.47
CA LYS A 277 -3.63 12.87 0.13
C LYS A 277 -4.18 13.76 1.23
N GLY A 278 -3.45 14.81 1.58
CA GLY A 278 -3.86 15.80 2.57
C GLY A 278 -3.23 17.16 2.26
N GLU A 279 -3.74 18.20 2.92
CA GLU A 279 -3.21 19.56 2.80
C GLU A 279 -3.15 20.19 4.19
N VAL A 280 -1.95 20.60 4.60
CA VAL A 280 -1.70 21.36 5.82
C VAL A 280 -1.57 22.82 5.41
N ILE A 281 -2.43 23.66 5.97
CA ILE A 281 -2.42 25.11 5.71
C ILE A 281 -2.06 25.82 7.01
N ILE A 282 -0.98 26.58 6.99
CA ILE A 282 -0.55 27.42 8.10
C ILE A 282 -0.82 28.86 7.71
N LYS A 283 -1.62 29.57 8.49
CA LYS A 283 -2.02 30.94 8.18
C LYS A 283 -2.24 31.75 9.44
N PRO A 284 -2.28 33.09 9.37
CA PRO A 284 -2.62 33.92 10.51
C PRO A 284 -4.04 33.60 10.97
N THR A 285 -4.26 33.74 12.27
CA THR A 285 -5.61 33.78 12.85
C THR A 285 -6.36 35.02 12.39
N ASP A 286 -7.70 35.00 12.45
CA ASP A 286 -8.52 36.16 12.07
C ASP A 286 -8.21 37.42 12.92
N GLU A 287 -7.74 37.22 14.15
CA GLU A 287 -7.28 38.29 15.05
C GLU A 287 -5.93 38.89 14.64
N GLY A 288 -5.17 38.21 13.78
CA GLY A 288 -3.85 38.64 13.32
C GLY A 288 -2.79 38.69 14.41
N ASN A 289 -2.96 37.96 15.52
CA ASN A 289 -2.03 37.97 16.67
C ASN A 289 -1.32 36.63 16.90
N ASP A 290 -1.59 35.64 16.06
CA ASP A 290 -1.10 34.26 16.15
C ASP A 290 -1.31 33.56 14.80
N TYR A 291 -0.79 32.34 14.66
CA TYR A 291 -1.02 31.45 13.52
C TYR A 291 -1.87 30.25 13.92
N GLN A 292 -2.53 29.66 12.92
CA GLN A 292 -3.25 28.41 13.05
C GLN A 292 -2.80 27.42 11.97
N ILE A 293 -2.87 26.14 12.32
CA ILE A 293 -2.65 25.01 11.41
C ILE A 293 -4.02 24.40 11.12
N ASN A 294 -4.40 24.39 9.85
CA ASN A 294 -5.57 23.68 9.38
C ASN A 294 -5.13 22.39 8.70
N PHE A 295 -5.73 21.27 9.10
CA PHE A 295 -5.55 19.98 8.45
C PHE A 295 -6.87 19.23 8.43
N ASN A 296 -7.32 18.84 7.24
CA ASN A 296 -8.63 18.23 7.03
C ASN A 296 -9.76 19.06 7.68
N SER A 297 -10.43 18.51 8.69
CA SER A 297 -11.58 19.15 9.35
C SER A 297 -11.22 19.90 10.64
N HIS A 298 -9.93 19.96 11.01
CA HIS A 298 -9.49 20.49 12.28
C HIS A 298 -8.55 21.69 12.13
N THR A 299 -8.66 22.58 13.11
CA THR A 299 -7.85 23.80 13.23
C THR A 299 -7.17 23.80 14.59
N TYR A 300 -5.87 24.09 14.60
CA TYR A 300 -5.03 24.11 15.79
C TYR A 300 -4.36 25.47 15.91
N ARG A 301 -4.52 26.17 17.03
CA ARG A 301 -3.85 27.46 17.26
C ARG A 301 -2.43 27.23 17.78
N ILE A 302 -1.43 27.82 17.13
CA ILE A 302 -0.02 27.55 17.45
C ILE A 302 0.35 28.09 18.84
N GLY A 303 -0.17 29.24 19.26
CA GLY A 303 0.08 29.80 20.59
C GLY A 303 -0.34 28.88 21.74
N GLU A 304 -1.37 28.04 21.56
CA GLU A 304 -1.88 27.13 22.59
C GLU A 304 -0.87 26.03 22.93
N PHE A 305 0.00 25.67 21.99
CA PHE A 305 1.04 24.66 22.17
C PHE A 305 2.05 25.03 23.27
N PHE A 306 2.20 26.31 23.57
CA PHE A 306 3.23 26.83 24.47
C PHE A 306 2.67 27.37 25.81
N THR A 307 1.37 27.18 26.09
CA THR A 307 0.73 27.63 27.34
C THR A 307 1.12 26.76 28.56
N SER A 308 1.09 27.35 29.77
CA SER A 308 1.72 26.82 30.99
C SER A 308 1.21 25.46 31.49
N GLU A 309 0.04 24.98 31.05
CA GLU A 309 -0.45 23.64 31.41
C GLU A 309 0.22 22.51 30.62
N ASN A 310 0.60 22.76 29.37
CA ASN A 310 1.33 21.81 28.51
C ASN A 310 2.85 21.82 28.78
N ASN A 311 3.36 22.85 29.48
CA ASN A 311 4.78 23.17 29.61
C ASN A 311 5.38 22.93 31.01
N LYS A 312 4.86 21.95 31.78
CA LYS A 312 5.35 21.65 33.15
C LYS A 312 6.80 21.11 33.20
N GLN A 313 7.49 20.92 32.07
CA GLN A 313 8.91 20.58 32.05
C GLN A 313 9.69 21.49 31.08
N ARG A 314 10.11 22.64 31.61
CA ARG A 314 11.27 23.46 31.21
C ARG A 314 11.44 23.71 29.70
N ALA A 315 10.86 24.80 29.22
CA ALA A 315 11.34 25.48 28.02
C ALA A 315 12.52 26.39 28.35
N GLU A 316 13.75 25.90 28.15
CA GLU A 316 14.91 26.79 27.92
C GLU A 316 14.77 27.48 26.56
N ARG A 317 15.22 28.72 26.52
CA ARG A 317 14.95 29.63 25.40
C ARG A 317 15.89 29.31 24.25
N VAL A 318 15.36 28.98 23.07
CA VAL A 318 16.18 28.99 21.85
C VAL A 318 16.43 30.45 21.49
N LYS A 319 17.64 30.93 21.74
CA LYS A 319 18.10 32.21 21.18
C LYS A 319 18.39 31.98 19.69
N CYS A 320 17.68 32.72 18.85
CA CYS A 320 17.89 32.81 17.42
C CYS A 320 18.42 34.20 17.09
#